data_AF-A0A423XL89-F1
#
_entry.id   AF-A0A423XL89-F1
#
_cell.length_a   1.000
_cell.length_b   1.000
_cell.length_c   1.000
_cell.angle_alpha   90.00
_cell.angle_beta   90.00
_cell.angle_gamma   90.00
#
_symmetry.space_group_name_H-M   'P 1'
#
loop_
_entity.id
_entity.type
_entity.pdbx_description
1 polymer ?
#
loop_
_entity_poly.entity_id
_entity_poly.type
_entity_poly.pdbx_seq_one_letter_code
_entity_poly.pdbx_strand_id
1 'polypeptide(L)'
;MFATVYLRVVIIDQSIDFTFHAYGRSEGVCGIIISDHAYPALVAHQLLSKVVDEFLESNPRSSWETGEPRIVFPALKGYIEKYQDPHQADSILKIQKELDETKIVLHKTIESVLQRGEKIDDLVQKSDGLSAQSKMFYQQAKKTNSCCVIM
;
A
#
# COMPACT_ATOMS: atom_id res chain seq x y z
N MET A 1 -17.43 -10.66 -10.03
CA MET A 1 -16.02 -10.54 -10.42
C MET A 1 -15.59 -9.14 -10.02
N PHE A 2 -14.93 -8.97 -8.89
CA PHE A 2 -14.51 -7.66 -8.41
C PHE A 2 -13.14 -7.36 -9.03
N ALA A 3 -13.07 -6.46 -10.01
CA ALA A 3 -11.80 -5.97 -10.50
C ALA A 3 -11.26 -4.95 -9.49
N THR A 4 -10.37 -5.43 -8.63
CA THR A 4 -9.63 -4.58 -7.72
C THR A 4 -8.53 -3.88 -8.49
N VAL A 5 -8.64 -2.57 -8.67
CA VAL A 5 -7.55 -1.74 -9.20
C VAL A 5 -6.55 -1.50 -8.09
N TYR A 6 -5.31 -1.93 -8.30
CA TYR A 6 -4.21 -1.71 -7.36
C TYR A 6 -3.46 -0.44 -7.75
N LEU A 7 -3.69 0.64 -7.02
CA LEU A 7 -2.82 1.80 -7.10
C LEU A 7 -1.69 1.64 -6.09
N ARG A 8 -0.47 1.41 -6.61
CA ARG A 8 0.72 1.16 -5.81
C ARG A 8 1.49 2.45 -5.63
N VAL A 9 1.52 2.96 -4.40
CA VAL A 9 2.34 4.10 -3.99
C VAL A 9 3.42 3.57 -3.06
N VAL A 10 4.68 3.83 -3.38
CA VAL A 10 5.84 3.33 -2.63
C VAL A 10 6.67 4.54 -2.23
N ILE A 11 6.72 4.80 -0.92
CA ILE A 11 7.60 5.78 -0.30
C ILE A 11 8.60 4.94 0.51
N ILE A 12 9.85 4.85 0.05
CA ILE A 12 10.90 4.06 0.72
C ILE A 12 12.03 5.01 1.07
N ASP A 13 12.32 5.16 2.37
CA ASP A 13 13.68 5.33 2.84
C ASP A 13 14.19 3.99 3.41
N GLN A 14 15.49 3.86 3.63
CA GLN A 14 16.17 2.57 3.89
C GLN A 14 15.88 1.95 5.27
N SER A 15 14.62 1.68 5.62
CA SER A 15 14.24 1.02 6.87
C SER A 15 13.90 -0.47 6.70
N ILE A 16 13.98 -1.23 7.80
CA ILE A 16 13.66 -2.67 7.86
C ILE A 16 12.16 -2.86 8.21
N ASP A 17 11.52 -1.81 8.75
CA ASP A 17 10.15 -1.83 9.27
C ASP A 17 9.23 -0.94 8.43
N PHE A 18 8.49 -1.58 7.51
CA PHE A 18 7.51 -0.92 6.67
C PHE A 18 6.10 -0.97 7.27
N THR A 19 5.37 0.12 7.11
CA THR A 19 3.94 0.23 7.41
C THR A 19 3.15 0.24 6.11
N PHE A 20 2.10 -0.58 6.05
CA PHE A 20 1.17 -0.64 4.93
C PHE A 20 -0.09 0.13 5.29
N HIS A 21 -0.44 1.10 4.46
CA HIS A 21 -1.67 1.88 4.55
C HIS A 21 -2.59 1.46 3.41
N ALA A 22 -3.79 0.99 3.73
CA ALA A 22 -4.77 0.55 2.76
C ALA A 22 -6.06 1.36 2.89
N TYR A 23 -6.62 1.77 1.76
CA TYR A 23 -7.88 2.50 1.69
C TYR A 23 -8.74 1.91 0.58
N GLY A 24 -9.80 1.21 0.98
CA GLY A 24 -10.76 0.60 0.07
C GLY A 24 -11.98 1.51 -0.13
N ARG A 25 -12.35 1.70 -1.40
CA ARG A 25 -13.56 2.41 -1.81
C ARG A 25 -14.66 1.43 -2.20
N SER A 26 -15.91 1.80 -1.92
CA SER A 26 -17.09 0.97 -2.22
C SER A 26 -17.30 0.72 -3.72
N GLU A 27 -16.73 1.59 -4.55
CA GLU A 27 -16.70 1.55 -6.00
C GLU A 27 -15.90 0.34 -6.53
N GLY A 28 -15.03 -0.24 -5.70
CA GLY A 28 -14.20 -1.41 -6.06
C GLY A 28 -12.71 -1.09 -6.27
N VAL A 29 -12.27 0.12 -5.92
CA VAL A 29 -10.86 0.55 -6.00
C VAL A 29 -10.20 0.48 -4.61
N CYS A 30 -8.95 0.04 -4.56
CA CYS A 30 -8.16 0.03 -3.34
C CYS A 30 -6.81 0.71 -3.56
N GLY A 31 -6.55 1.76 -2.80
CA GLY A 31 -5.23 2.39 -2.74
C GLY A 31 -4.36 1.69 -1.70
N ILE A 32 -3.07 1.51 -2.02
CA ILE A 32 -2.06 1.05 -1.04
C ILE A 32 -0.85 2.00 -1.06
N ILE A 33 -0.52 2.57 0.09
CA ILE A 33 0.76 3.24 0.36
C ILE A 33 1.61 2.32 1.24
N ILE A 34 2.87 2.16 0.87
CA ILE A 34 3.90 1.58 1.72
C ILE A 34 4.83 2.72 2.13
N SER A 35 5.05 2.87 3.43
CA SER A 35 5.96 3.87 4.01
C SER A 35 6.80 3.26 5.12
N ASP A 36 7.84 3.97 5.55
CA ASP A 36 8.53 3.64 6.79
C ASP A 36 7.61 3.83 8.00
N HIS A 37 7.88 3.11 9.09
CA HIS A 37 7.14 3.25 10.34
C HIS A 37 7.19 4.69 10.92
N ALA A 38 8.27 5.44 10.65
CA ALA A 38 8.41 6.82 11.10
C ALA A 38 7.54 7.81 10.30
N TYR A 39 7.06 7.43 9.12
CA TYR A 39 6.24 8.30 8.28
C TYR A 39 4.86 8.51 8.94
N PRO A 40 4.37 9.76 9.07
CA PRO A 40 3.11 10.01 9.77
C PRO A 40 1.92 9.30 9.11
N ALA A 41 1.31 8.36 9.83
CA ALA A 41 0.20 7.56 9.32
C ALA A 41 -0.97 8.42 8.81
N LEU A 42 -1.26 9.55 9.47
CA LEU A 42 -2.32 10.47 9.04
C LEU A 42 -2.04 11.04 7.65
N VAL A 43 -0.78 11.44 7.39
CA VAL A 43 -0.37 11.97 6.08
C VAL A 43 -0.47 10.89 5.01
N ALA A 44 -0.07 9.65 5.31
CA ALA A 44 -0.20 8.53 4.39
C ALA A 44 -1.66 8.28 4.00
N HIS A 45 -2.59 8.19 4.97
CA HIS A 45 -4.01 7.97 4.69
C HIS A 45 -4.66 9.16 3.95
N GLN A 46 -4.28 10.39 4.31
CA GLN A 46 -4.73 11.60 3.61
C GLN A 46 -4.32 11.61 2.14
N LEU A 47 -3.05 11.30 1.88
CA LEU A 47 -2.54 11.16 0.53
C LEU A 47 -3.29 10.06 -0.22
N LEU A 48 -3.51 8.92 0.45
CA LEU A 48 -4.21 7.79 -0.14
C LEU A 48 -5.64 8.14 -0.57
N SER A 49 -6.40 8.81 0.31
CA SER A 49 -7.75 9.26 -0.01
C SER A 49 -7.73 10.17 -1.23
N LYS A 50 -6.93 11.24 -1.19
CA LYS A 50 -6.84 12.22 -2.28
C LYS A 50 -6.52 11.57 -3.62
N VAL A 51 -5.54 10.67 -3.62
CA VAL A 51 -5.06 9.99 -4.83
C VAL A 51 -6.13 9.04 -5.39
N VAL A 52 -6.83 8.30 -4.53
CA VAL A 52 -7.91 7.40 -4.95
C VAL A 52 -9.10 8.18 -5.47
N ASP A 53 -9.45 9.30 -4.82
CA ASP A 53 -10.55 10.17 -5.23
C ASP A 53 -10.28 10.78 -6.61
N GLU A 54 -9.09 11.35 -6.81
CA GLU A 54 -8.68 11.92 -8.11
C GLU A 54 -8.60 10.84 -9.20
N PHE A 55 -8.20 9.62 -8.87
CA PHE A 55 -8.23 8.50 -9.79
C PHE A 55 -9.67 8.17 -10.22
N LEU A 56 -10.62 8.09 -9.28
CA LEU A 56 -12.02 7.82 -9.56
C LEU A 56 -12.70 8.95 -10.35
N GLU A 57 -12.34 10.21 -10.09
CA GLU A 57 -12.82 11.38 -10.82
C GLU A 57 -12.34 11.39 -12.28
N SER A 58 -11.06 11.05 -12.51
CA SER A 58 -10.45 11.08 -13.83
C SER A 58 -10.68 9.81 -14.66
N ASN A 59 -11.07 8.70 -14.03
CA ASN A 59 -11.23 7.41 -14.69
C ASN A 59 -12.62 6.81 -14.39
N PRO A 60 -13.56 6.86 -15.35
CA PRO A 60 -14.88 6.26 -15.15
C PRO A 60 -14.75 4.76 -14.95
N ARG A 61 -15.68 4.15 -14.19
CA ARG A 61 -15.61 2.73 -13.81
C ARG A 61 -15.36 1.77 -14.98
N SER A 62 -15.97 2.02 -16.13
CA SER A 62 -15.79 1.21 -17.35
C SER A 62 -14.33 1.12 -17.83
N SER A 63 -13.47 2.06 -17.46
CA SER A 63 -12.06 2.09 -17.85
C SER A 63 -11.18 1.11 -17.07
N TRP A 64 -11.60 0.69 -15.87
CA TRP A 64 -10.78 -0.13 -14.97
C TRP A 64 -11.48 -1.36 -14.40
N GLU A 65 -12.79 -1.50 -14.57
CA GLU A 65 -13.57 -2.66 -14.11
C GLU A 65 -13.17 -3.99 -14.77
N THR A 66 -12.49 -3.96 -15.91
CA THR A 66 -11.97 -5.16 -16.58
C THR A 66 -10.55 -5.52 -16.15
N GLY A 67 -9.86 -4.63 -15.41
CA GLY A 67 -8.43 -4.76 -15.09
C GLY A 67 -7.50 -4.52 -16.28
N GLU A 68 -8.05 -4.28 -17.48
CA GLU A 68 -7.32 -4.05 -18.73
C GLU A 68 -8.03 -2.95 -19.54
N PRO A 69 -7.31 -1.99 -20.13
CA PRO A 69 -5.86 -1.83 -20.08
C PRO A 69 -5.38 -1.28 -18.73
N ARG A 70 -4.09 -1.50 -18.43
CA ARG A 70 -3.45 -0.85 -17.28
C ARG A 70 -3.52 0.68 -17.42
N ILE A 71 -4.26 1.33 -16.52
CA ILE A 71 -4.37 2.78 -16.49
C ILE A 71 -3.08 3.40 -15.97
N VAL A 72 -2.53 4.33 -16.74
CA VAL A 72 -1.41 5.17 -16.31
C VAL A 72 -1.99 6.38 -15.57
N PHE A 73 -1.50 6.64 -14.36
CA PHE A 73 -1.87 7.82 -13.58
C PHE A 73 -0.64 8.71 -13.37
N PRO A 74 -0.33 9.64 -14.31
CA PRO A 74 0.94 10.40 -14.29
C PRO A 74 1.13 11.26 -13.04
N ALA A 75 0.03 11.78 -12.47
CA ALA A 75 0.02 12.60 -11.26
C ALA A 75 0.65 11.86 -10.06
N LEU A 76 0.59 10.52 -10.05
CA LEU A 76 1.12 9.70 -8.97
C LEU A 76 2.61 9.95 -8.71
N LYS A 77 3.41 10.14 -9.77
CA LYS A 77 4.85 10.39 -9.61
C LYS A 77 5.10 11.68 -8.86
N GLY A 78 4.40 12.75 -9.23
CA GLY A 78 4.52 14.05 -8.57
C GLY A 78 4.08 13.99 -7.10
N TYR A 79 3.06 13.19 -6.79
CA TYR A 79 2.63 12.95 -5.42
C TYR A 79 3.67 12.20 -4.59
N ILE A 80 4.28 11.14 -5.13
CA ILE A 80 5.35 10.40 -4.42
C ILE A 80 6.52 11.33 -4.11
N GLU A 81 6.96 12.15 -5.06
CA GLU A 81 8.09 13.06 -4.88
C GLU A 81 7.76 14.18 -3.88
N LYS A 82 6.58 14.81 -4.01
CA LYS A 82 6.17 15.92 -3.14
C LYS A 82 6.00 15.50 -1.68
N TYR A 83 5.39 14.34 -1.44
CA TYR A 83 5.07 13.86 -0.10
C TYR A 83 6.16 12.94 0.49
N GLN A 84 7.38 12.95 -0.06
CA GLN A 84 8.54 12.51 0.72
C GLN A 84 8.72 13.38 1.97
N ASP A 85 8.41 14.68 1.85
CA ASP A 85 8.33 15.59 2.98
C ASP A 85 6.88 15.65 3.51
N PRO A 86 6.59 15.06 4.69
CA PRO A 86 5.23 15.04 5.25
C PRO A 86 4.71 16.44 5.60
N HIS A 87 5.58 17.46 5.73
CA HIS A 87 5.13 18.84 5.97
C HIS A 87 4.44 19.46 4.76
N GLN A 88 4.62 18.91 3.56
CA GLN A 88 3.90 19.35 2.36
C GLN A 88 2.40 19.00 2.40
N ALA A 89 1.97 18.20 3.38
CA ALA A 89 0.60 17.73 3.57
C ALA A 89 -0.37 18.80 4.12
N ASP A 90 0.10 19.99 4.49
CA ASP A 90 -0.75 21.11 4.96
C ASP A 90 -1.89 21.44 3.98
N SER A 91 -1.65 21.24 2.68
CA SER A 91 -2.68 21.41 1.65
C SER A 91 -3.76 20.31 1.63
N ILE A 92 -3.44 19.10 2.09
CA ILE A 92 -4.37 17.97 2.21
C ILE A 92 -5.07 17.96 3.59
N LEU A 93 -4.42 18.48 4.63
CA LEU A 93 -4.93 18.54 6.00
C LEU A 93 -6.29 19.24 6.16
N LYS A 94 -6.73 20.04 5.17
CA LYS A 94 -8.08 20.64 5.16
C LYS A 94 -9.19 19.62 4.88
N ILE A 95 -8.88 18.45 4.35
CA ILE A 95 -9.80 17.32 4.13
C ILE A 95 -9.97 16.56 5.45
N GLN A 96 -10.39 17.26 6.51
CA GLN A 96 -10.50 16.69 7.86
C GLN A 96 -11.88 16.12 8.20
N LYS A 97 -12.88 16.30 7.33
CA LYS A 97 -14.27 15.95 7.68
C LYS A 97 -14.66 14.49 7.38
N GLU A 98 -13.95 13.80 6.50
CA GLU A 98 -14.28 12.42 6.10
C GLU A 98 -13.36 11.37 6.75
N LEU A 99 -12.18 11.78 7.23
CA LEU A 99 -11.22 10.84 7.83
C LEU A 99 -11.57 10.41 9.26
N ASP A 100 -12.37 11.18 9.98
CA ASP A 100 -12.89 10.80 11.31
C ASP A 100 -13.86 9.59 11.22
N GLU A 101 -14.48 9.35 10.06
CA GLU A 101 -15.33 8.17 9.83
C GLU A 101 -14.55 6.94 9.38
N THR A 102 -13.37 7.12 8.77
CA THR A 102 -12.38 6.03 8.71
C THR A 102 -11.80 5.85 10.10
N LYS A 103 -12.52 5.10 10.93
CA LYS A 103 -11.96 4.42 12.11
C LYS A 103 -10.71 3.71 11.62
N ILE A 104 -9.53 4.33 11.77
CA ILE A 104 -8.24 3.76 11.37
C ILE A 104 -8.10 2.51 12.23
N VAL A 105 -8.51 1.37 11.69
CA VAL A 105 -8.31 0.10 12.35
C VAL A 105 -6.83 -0.17 12.16
N LEU A 106 -6.04 0.21 13.16
CA LEU A 106 -4.65 -0.19 13.28
C LEU A 106 -4.62 -1.72 13.20
N HIS A 107 -4.27 -2.24 12.03
CA HIS A 107 -4.22 -3.67 11.81
C HIS A 107 -2.81 -4.18 12.14
N LYS A 108 -2.84 -5.21 12.97
CA LYS A 108 -1.80 -6.16 13.36
C LYS A 108 -0.91 -6.62 12.18
N THR A 109 0.21 -7.29 12.46
CA THR A 109 1.18 -7.79 11.45
C THR A 109 0.50 -8.51 10.27
N ILE A 110 1.10 -8.51 9.08
CA ILE A 110 0.53 -9.16 7.88
C ILE A 110 0.10 -10.62 8.14
N GLU A 111 0.84 -11.36 8.98
CA GLU A 111 0.51 -12.73 9.39
C GLU A 111 -0.83 -12.84 10.12
N SER A 112 -1.16 -11.85 10.94
CA SER A 112 -2.43 -11.79 11.66
C SER A 112 -3.62 -11.42 10.76
N VAL A 113 -3.37 -10.80 9.60
CA VAL A 113 -4.38 -10.60 8.56
C VAL A 113 -4.61 -11.92 7.80
N LEU A 114 -3.55 -12.74 7.64
CA LEU A 114 -3.57 -14.06 7.01
C LEU A 114 -4.17 -15.19 7.89
N GLN A 115 -4.94 -14.86 8.93
CA GLN A 115 -5.40 -15.73 10.02
C GLN A 115 -6.19 -17.02 9.66
N ARG A 116 -6.39 -17.33 8.37
CA ARG A 116 -7.12 -18.52 7.89
C ARG A 116 -6.25 -19.47 7.05
N GLY A 117 -5.06 -19.82 7.57
CA GLY A 117 -4.31 -21.00 7.11
C GLY A 117 -3.43 -20.82 5.88
N GLU A 118 -3.24 -19.59 5.39
CA GLU A 118 -2.27 -19.30 4.33
C GLU A 118 -0.97 -18.79 4.95
N LYS A 119 0.14 -19.53 4.73
CA LYS A 119 1.46 -19.04 5.11
C LYS A 119 1.95 -18.08 4.04
N ILE A 120 2.58 -16.98 4.47
CA ILE A 120 3.19 -16.02 3.56
C ILE A 120 4.20 -16.68 2.61
N ASP A 121 4.90 -17.73 3.07
CA ASP A 121 5.82 -18.51 2.24
C ASP A 121 5.11 -19.21 1.08
N ASP A 122 3.92 -19.76 1.32
CA ASP A 122 3.12 -20.43 0.29
C ASP A 122 2.64 -19.42 -0.76
N LEU A 123 2.29 -18.20 -0.33
CA LEU A 123 1.92 -17.10 -1.22
C LEU A 123 3.11 -16.64 -2.07
N VAL A 124 4.30 -16.52 -1.49
CA VAL A 124 5.51 -16.14 -2.23
C VAL A 124 5.86 -17.17 -3.30
N GLN A 125 5.73 -18.47 -2.98
CA GLN A 125 5.96 -19.54 -3.95
C GLN A 125 4.96 -19.49 -5.11
N LYS A 126 3.66 -19.33 -4.80
CA LYS A 126 2.55 -19.27 -5.77
C LYS A 126 2.48 -17.95 -6.57
N SER A 127 3.21 -16.91 -6.17
CA SER A 127 3.16 -15.60 -6.83
C SER A 127 3.91 -15.62 -8.17
N ASP A 128 3.18 -15.53 -9.28
CA ASP A 128 3.75 -15.42 -10.63
C ASP A 128 4.35 -14.03 -10.91
N GLY A 129 3.91 -13.00 -10.17
CA GLY A 129 4.40 -11.62 -10.31
C GLY A 129 5.75 -11.34 -9.62
N LEU A 130 6.33 -12.31 -8.92
CA LEU A 130 7.65 -12.18 -8.28
C LEU A 130 8.72 -12.88 -9.10
N SER A 131 9.78 -12.15 -9.46
CA SER A 131 10.93 -12.75 -10.14
C SER A 131 11.58 -13.83 -9.28
N ALA A 132 12.21 -14.81 -9.92
CA ALA A 132 12.97 -15.86 -9.23
C ALA A 132 14.04 -15.26 -8.29
N GLN A 133 14.66 -14.15 -8.70
CA GLN A 133 15.61 -13.41 -7.89
C GLN A 133 14.97 -12.84 -6.62
N SER A 134 13.80 -12.21 -6.72
CA SER A 134 13.07 -11.69 -5.56
C SER A 134 12.65 -12.81 -4.59
N LYS A 135 12.24 -13.98 -5.12
CA LYS A 135 11.93 -15.16 -4.28
C LYS A 135 13.17 -15.68 -3.54
N MET A 136 14.33 -15.71 -4.18
CA MET A 136 15.59 -16.09 -3.53
C MET A 136 16.02 -15.09 -2.44
N PHE A 137 15.92 -13.78 -2.71
CA PHE A 137 16.22 -12.74 -1.71
C PHE A 137 15.35 -12.90 -0.46
N TYR A 138 14.04 -13.14 -0.63
CA TYR A 138 13.13 -13.37 0.48
C TYR A 138 13.57 -14.58 1.34
N GLN A 139 13.89 -15.71 0.70
CA GLN A 139 14.36 -16.91 1.41
C GLN A 139 15.68 -16.67 2.16
N GLN A 140 16.61 -15.93 1.57
CA GLN A 140 17.91 -15.63 2.18
C GLN A 140 17.78 -14.66 3.36
N ALA A 141 16.97 -13.60 3.23
CA ALA A 141 16.68 -12.66 4.31
C ALA A 141 16.04 -13.37 5.51
N LYS A 142 15.07 -14.26 5.25
CA LYS A 142 14.43 -15.07 6.30
C LYS A 142 15.43 -15.94 7.07
N LYS A 143 16.37 -16.60 6.37
CA LYS A 143 17.44 -17.38 7.02
C LYS A 143 18.35 -16.49 7.87
N THR A 144 18.71 -15.33 7.37
CA THR A 144 19.60 -14.38 8.06
C THR A 144 18.95 -13.80 9.32
N ASN A 145 17.64 -13.55 9.30
CA ASN A 145 16.87 -13.07 10.45
C ASN A 145 16.45 -14.17 11.44
N SER A 146 16.84 -15.43 11.21
CA SER A 146 16.44 -16.57 12.03
C SER A 146 17.50 -17.08 13.01
N CYS A 147 18.71 -16.50 12.99
CA CYS A 147 19.81 -16.94 13.85
C CYS A 147 20.10 -15.96 15.01
N CYS A 148 20.22 -16.54 16.20
CA CYS A 148 20.63 -15.96 17.48
C CYS A 148 19.51 -15.32 18.33
N VAL A 149 18.62 -16.17 18.86
CA VAL A 149 18.27 -16.06 20.29
C VAL A 149 19.56 -16.37 21.05
N ILE A 150 20.32 -15.34 21.45
CA ILE A 150 21.35 -15.53 22.47
C ILE A 150 20.58 -15.81 23.76
N MET A 151 20.54 -17.08 24.16
CA MET A 151 20.27 -17.48 25.53
C MET A 151 21.57 -17.41 26.32
#